data_AF-A0A7S1Y050-F1
#
_entry.id   AF-A0A7S1Y050-F1
#
_cell.length_a   1.000
_cell.length_b   1.000
_cell.length_c   1.000
_cell.angle_alpha   90.00
_cell.angle_beta   90.00
_cell.angle_gamma   90.00
#
_symmetry.space_group_name_H-M   'P 1'
#
loop_
_entity.id
_entity.type
_entity.pdbx_description
1 polymer ?
#
loop_
_entity_poly.entity_id
_entity_poly.type
_entity_poly.pdbx_seq_one_letter_code
_entity_poly.pdbx_strand_id
1 'polypeptide(L)'
;AAEAAAAEAKAAREAASKELAKGATLGDDLAAKVKALEPPLILPLFLDTMLAAMPEEAALAGGWSEEDQFGAALVAACAEDPAAQLEVVYAVQRYCNERKFPKPNGESAIQKVFQELYQNDVVEEDTFLQWKEIIGDGDKAPGKGRALIQVTNFMLWLETEDDDDEDDEDDED
;
A
#
# COMPACT_ATOMS: atom_id res chain seq x y z
N ALA A 1 0.18 32.57 14.84
CA ALA A 1 1.27 31.76 15.42
C ALA A 1 1.01 30.27 15.20
N ALA A 2 -0.09 29.69 15.73
CA ALA A 2 -0.41 28.27 15.54
C ALA A 2 -0.66 27.87 14.08
N GLU A 3 -1.37 28.70 13.30
CA GLU A 3 -1.64 28.43 11.87
C GLU A 3 -0.36 28.47 11.00
N ALA A 4 0.56 29.39 11.31
CA ALA A 4 1.86 29.46 10.63
C ALA A 4 2.73 28.24 10.95
N ALA A 5 2.80 27.82 12.22
CA ALA A 5 3.53 26.62 12.62
C ALA A 5 2.94 25.33 12.00
N ALA A 6 1.61 25.24 11.89
CA ALA A 6 0.94 24.11 11.21
C ALA A 6 1.23 24.08 9.70
N ALA A 7 1.27 25.25 9.05
CA ALA A 7 1.62 25.36 7.63
C ALA A 7 3.10 24.99 7.38
N GLU A 8 4.01 25.44 8.25
CA GLU A 8 5.43 25.07 8.18
C GLU A 8 5.64 23.57 8.42
N ALA A 9 4.95 22.97 9.40
CA ALA A 9 4.99 21.53 9.65
C ALA A 9 4.46 20.73 8.45
N LYS A 10 3.36 21.17 7.83
CA LYS A 10 2.83 20.54 6.61
C LYS A 10 3.85 20.62 5.46
N ALA A 11 4.40 21.81 5.20
CA ALA A 11 5.38 22.00 4.13
C ALA A 11 6.65 21.15 4.34
N ALA A 12 7.12 21.03 5.58
CA ALA A 12 8.26 20.17 5.92
C ALA A 12 7.97 18.69 5.62
N ARG A 13 6.77 18.19 5.97
CA ARG A 13 6.34 16.81 5.65
C ARG A 13 6.26 16.58 4.15
N GLU A 14 5.68 17.53 3.41
CA GLU A 14 5.58 17.45 1.95
C GLU A 14 6.96 17.40 1.28
N ALA A 15 7.90 18.21 1.77
CA ALA A 15 9.28 18.20 1.29
C ALA A 15 9.96 16.86 1.60
N ALA A 16 9.80 16.34 2.82
CA ALA A 16 10.35 15.04 3.21
C ALA A 16 9.79 13.89 2.33
N SER A 17 8.47 13.84 2.12
CA SER A 17 7.84 12.85 1.22
C SER A 17 8.44 12.91 -0.19
N LYS A 18 8.64 14.11 -0.75
CA LYS A 18 9.22 14.29 -2.10
C LYS A 18 10.68 13.90 -2.17
N GLU A 19 11.49 14.22 -1.17
CA GLU A 19 12.91 13.86 -1.17
C GLU A 19 13.13 12.36 -1.02
N LEU A 20 12.39 11.71 -0.11
CA LEU A 20 12.50 10.27 0.12
C LEU A 20 11.99 9.46 -1.08
N ALA A 21 10.92 9.91 -1.74
CA ALA A 21 10.36 9.26 -2.93
C ALA A 21 11.30 9.22 -4.14
N LYS A 22 12.41 9.98 -4.14
CA LYS A 22 13.43 9.91 -5.20
C LYS A 22 14.25 8.61 -5.18
N GLY A 23 14.15 7.81 -4.12
CA GLY A 23 14.85 6.52 -4.02
C GLY A 23 16.37 6.65 -3.88
N ALA A 24 16.89 7.78 -3.37
CA ALA A 24 18.33 7.95 -3.13
C ALA A 24 18.85 7.06 -1.98
N THR A 25 17.95 6.60 -1.12
CA THR A 25 18.19 5.57 -0.10
C THR A 25 16.98 4.65 -0.06
N LEU A 26 17.22 3.35 0.11
CA LEU A 26 16.22 2.28 0.11
C LEU A 26 16.49 1.34 1.30
N GLY A 27 15.64 0.33 1.48
CA GLY A 27 15.77 -0.69 2.52
C GLY A 27 15.76 -0.14 3.94
N ASP A 28 16.49 -0.80 4.84
CA ASP A 28 16.60 -0.45 6.26
C ASP A 28 17.03 1.00 6.51
N ASP A 29 17.91 1.54 5.66
CA ASP A 29 18.36 2.93 5.77
C ASP A 29 17.21 3.91 5.53
N LEU A 30 16.32 3.61 4.59
CA LEU A 30 15.12 4.41 4.35
C LEU A 30 14.12 4.22 5.50
N ALA A 31 13.93 2.99 5.98
CA ALA A 31 13.05 2.71 7.10
C ALA A 31 13.46 3.45 8.38
N ALA A 32 14.77 3.48 8.69
CA ALA A 32 15.31 4.22 9.82
C ALA A 32 15.06 5.72 9.69
N LYS A 33 15.23 6.29 8.48
CA LYS A 33 14.91 7.71 8.22
C LYS A 33 13.44 8.00 8.43
N VAL A 34 12.54 7.15 7.92
CA VAL A 34 11.09 7.33 8.08
C VAL A 34 10.69 7.29 9.55
N LYS A 35 11.20 6.33 10.33
CA LYS A 35 10.95 6.25 11.79
C LYS A 35 11.45 7.47 12.56
N ALA A 36 12.53 8.11 12.10
CA ALA A 36 13.13 9.26 12.75
C ALA A 36 12.51 10.61 12.35
N LEU A 37 11.54 10.65 11.42
CA LEU A 37 10.92 11.90 10.99
C LEU A 37 10.03 12.51 12.07
N GLU A 38 10.33 13.75 12.44
CA GLU A 38 9.47 14.59 13.26
C GLU A 38 9.17 15.92 12.54
N PRO A 39 7.91 16.20 12.16
CA PRO A 39 6.72 15.33 12.30
C PRO A 39 6.73 14.11 11.34
N PRO A 40 5.92 13.06 11.62
CA PRO A 40 5.92 11.81 10.85
C PRO A 40 5.62 12.01 9.36
N LEU A 41 5.92 11.03 8.53
CA LEU A 41 5.60 11.09 7.10
C LEU A 41 4.09 11.34 6.83
N ILE A 42 3.76 12.02 5.73
CA ILE A 42 2.40 11.96 5.16
C ILE A 42 2.37 10.78 4.21
N LEU A 43 1.94 9.62 4.70
CA LEU A 43 2.02 8.35 3.97
C LEU A 43 1.31 8.39 2.59
N PRO A 44 0.07 8.90 2.45
CA PRO A 44 -0.58 8.97 1.14
C PRO A 44 0.21 9.79 0.11
N LEU A 45 0.76 10.93 0.54
CA LEU A 45 1.57 11.78 -0.33
C LEU A 45 2.88 11.12 -0.72
N PHE A 46 3.54 10.43 0.21
CA PHE A 46 4.76 9.70 -0.07
C PHE A 46 4.52 8.61 -1.12
N LEU A 47 3.49 7.79 -0.94
CA LEU A 47 3.10 6.74 -1.88
C LEU A 47 2.77 7.31 -3.27
N ASP A 48 1.90 8.32 -3.33
CA ASP A 48 1.50 8.94 -4.60
C ASP A 48 2.74 9.54 -5.32
N THR A 49 3.66 10.17 -4.58
CA THR A 49 4.88 10.74 -5.15
C THR A 49 5.86 9.67 -5.62
N MET A 50 6.04 8.61 -4.83
CA MET A 50 6.93 7.49 -5.12
C MET A 50 6.47 6.75 -6.39
N LEU A 51 5.19 6.36 -6.44
CA LEU A 51 4.61 5.67 -7.60
C LEU A 51 4.66 6.55 -8.86
N ALA A 52 4.47 7.87 -8.74
CA ALA A 52 4.57 8.79 -9.87
C ALA A 52 6.02 9.06 -10.34
N ALA A 53 7.01 8.89 -9.45
CA ALA A 53 8.42 9.15 -9.76
C ALA A 53 9.10 7.99 -10.52
N MET A 54 8.61 6.76 -10.36
CA MET A 54 9.15 5.58 -11.01
C MET A 54 8.55 5.33 -12.41
N PRO A 55 9.23 4.56 -13.29
CA PRO A 55 8.64 4.12 -14.55
C PRO A 55 7.32 3.38 -14.31
N GLU A 56 6.32 3.62 -15.16
CA GLU A 56 4.99 3.01 -15.00
C GLU A 56 5.05 1.48 -14.91
N GLU A 57 5.88 0.84 -15.74
CA GLU A 57 6.09 -0.60 -15.71
C GLU A 57 6.59 -1.09 -14.35
N ALA A 58 7.54 -0.37 -13.73
CA ALA A 58 8.05 -0.70 -12.41
C ALA A 58 6.98 -0.51 -11.31
N ALA A 59 6.21 0.58 -11.37
CA ALA A 59 5.11 0.82 -10.44
C ALA A 59 4.05 -0.28 -10.50
N LEU A 60 3.71 -0.73 -11.71
CA LEU A 60 2.70 -1.76 -11.96
C LEU A 60 3.19 -3.19 -11.70
N ALA A 61 4.51 -3.41 -11.66
CA ALA A 61 5.10 -4.70 -11.36
C ALA A 61 5.10 -5.01 -9.84
N GLY A 62 5.11 -3.99 -8.99
CA GLY A 62 5.00 -4.15 -7.53
C GLY A 62 6.31 -4.38 -6.78
N GLY A 63 7.41 -4.77 -7.44
CA GLY A 63 8.70 -5.05 -6.78
C GLY A 63 9.32 -3.88 -5.98
N TRP A 64 8.76 -2.67 -6.08
CA TRP A 64 9.13 -1.55 -5.20
C TRP A 64 8.73 -1.80 -3.73
N SER A 65 7.84 -2.75 -3.45
CA SER A 65 7.43 -3.13 -2.09
C SER A 65 8.36 -4.13 -1.41
N GLU A 66 9.38 -4.63 -2.12
CA GLU A 66 10.38 -5.53 -1.52
C GLU A 66 11.14 -4.84 -0.38
N GLU A 67 11.61 -5.65 0.58
CA GLU A 67 12.31 -5.17 1.79
C GLU A 67 13.47 -4.24 1.46
N ASP A 68 14.29 -4.58 0.46
CA ASP A 68 15.47 -3.82 0.05
C ASP A 68 15.14 -2.58 -0.82
N GLN A 69 13.87 -2.42 -1.21
CA GLN A 69 13.33 -1.27 -1.94
C GLN A 69 12.64 -0.29 -0.98
N PHE A 70 11.37 0.04 -1.23
CA PHE A 70 10.58 0.90 -0.35
C PHE A 70 9.81 0.10 0.71
N GLY A 71 9.78 -1.24 0.63
CA GLY A 71 9.02 -2.13 1.51
C GLY A 71 9.29 -1.89 2.98
N ALA A 72 10.55 -1.98 3.41
CA ALA A 72 10.93 -1.77 4.81
C ALA A 72 10.49 -0.40 5.34
N ALA A 73 10.49 0.63 4.49
CA ALA A 73 10.06 1.97 4.86
C ALA A 73 8.54 2.11 4.97
N LEU A 74 7.78 1.37 4.16
CA LEU A 74 6.32 1.32 4.24
C LEU A 74 5.87 0.54 5.47
N VAL A 75 6.47 -0.62 5.75
CA VAL A 75 6.26 -1.38 7.00
C VAL A 75 6.51 -0.48 8.21
N ALA A 76 7.65 0.24 8.20
CA ALA A 76 7.99 1.20 9.24
C ALA A 76 7.00 2.38 9.37
N ALA A 77 6.46 2.87 8.26
CA ALA A 77 5.50 3.97 8.24
C ALA A 77 4.10 3.55 8.70
N CYS A 78 3.70 2.31 8.37
CA CYS A 78 2.43 1.74 8.78
C CYS A 78 2.42 1.37 10.27
N ALA A 79 3.54 0.89 10.82
CA ALA A 79 3.69 0.59 12.25
C ALA A 79 2.52 -0.26 12.81
N GLU A 80 2.09 -1.27 12.06
CA GLU A 80 0.96 -2.16 12.41
C GLU A 80 -0.39 -1.43 12.56
N ASP A 81 -0.53 -0.21 12.02
CA ASP A 81 -1.80 0.53 11.98
C ASP A 81 -2.60 0.15 10.72
N PRO A 82 -3.75 -0.54 10.86
CA PRO A 82 -4.59 -0.92 9.72
C PRO A 82 -5.07 0.29 8.91
N ALA A 83 -5.26 1.45 9.55
CA ALA A 83 -5.64 2.67 8.83
C ALA A 83 -4.52 3.15 7.90
N ALA A 84 -3.26 3.03 8.32
CA ALA A 84 -2.11 3.37 7.51
C ALA A 84 -1.89 2.35 6.37
N GLN A 85 -2.04 1.05 6.65
CA GLN A 85 -2.01 0.00 5.62
C GLN A 85 -3.12 0.21 4.57
N LEU A 86 -4.33 0.59 5.00
CA LEU A 86 -5.45 0.88 4.10
C LEU A 86 -5.15 2.06 3.16
N GLU A 87 -4.40 3.07 3.62
CA GLU A 87 -3.92 4.15 2.76
C GLU A 87 -2.94 3.67 1.67
N VAL A 88 -2.14 2.63 1.95
CA VAL A 88 -1.29 1.95 0.94
C VAL A 88 -2.17 1.33 -0.16
N VAL A 89 -3.19 0.58 0.24
CA VAL A 89 -4.16 -0.05 -0.67
C VAL A 89 -4.86 1.00 -1.54
N TYR A 90 -5.30 2.11 -0.93
CA TYR A 90 -5.95 3.19 -1.68
C TYR A 90 -4.99 3.93 -2.62
N ALA A 91 -3.73 4.12 -2.26
CA ALA A 91 -2.75 4.75 -3.15
C ALA A 91 -2.55 3.93 -4.43
N VAL A 92 -2.39 2.61 -4.31
CA VAL A 92 -2.29 1.71 -5.47
C VAL A 92 -3.59 1.71 -6.28
N GLN A 93 -4.75 1.66 -5.62
CA GLN A 93 -6.05 1.75 -6.32
C GLN A 93 -6.16 3.04 -7.14
N ARG A 94 -5.81 4.20 -6.54
CA ARG A 94 -5.82 5.50 -7.23
C ARG A 94 -4.88 5.50 -8.43
N TYR A 95 -3.63 5.05 -8.21
CA TYR A 95 -2.61 4.98 -9.25
C TYR A 95 -3.06 4.13 -10.46
N CYS A 96 -3.66 2.97 -10.22
CA CYS A 96 -4.21 2.11 -11.26
C CYS A 96 -5.47 2.72 -11.90
N ASN A 97 -6.35 3.36 -11.13
CA ASN A 97 -7.57 3.99 -11.64
C ASN A 97 -7.27 5.12 -12.65
N GLU A 98 -6.28 5.95 -12.36
CA GLU A 98 -5.80 6.99 -13.28
C GLU A 98 -5.36 6.41 -14.63
N ARG A 99 -4.75 5.22 -14.60
CA ARG A 99 -4.28 4.44 -15.77
C ARG A 99 -5.32 3.47 -16.34
N LYS A 100 -6.56 3.55 -15.87
CA LYS A 100 -7.69 2.71 -16.32
C LYS A 100 -7.49 1.20 -16.06
N PHE A 101 -6.79 0.86 -14.99
CA PHE A 101 -6.51 -0.50 -14.53
C PHE A 101 -5.83 -1.36 -15.60
N PRO A 102 -4.57 -1.05 -15.93
CA PRO A 102 -3.83 -1.70 -17.00
C PRO A 102 -3.66 -3.21 -16.74
N LYS A 103 -3.54 -3.95 -17.85
CA LYS A 103 -3.28 -5.40 -17.83
C LYS A 103 -2.07 -5.77 -18.70
N PRO A 104 -0.84 -5.42 -18.28
CA PRO A 104 0.36 -5.75 -19.04
C PRO A 104 0.43 -7.27 -19.22
N ASN A 105 0.73 -7.73 -20.44
CA ASN A 105 0.80 -9.15 -20.79
C ASN A 105 -0.49 -9.98 -20.47
N GLY A 106 -1.63 -9.31 -20.30
CA GLY A 106 -2.91 -9.96 -19.99
C GLY A 106 -3.18 -10.16 -18.50
N GLU A 107 -2.24 -9.82 -17.63
CA GLU A 107 -2.33 -10.00 -16.18
C GLU A 107 -2.77 -8.70 -15.49
N SER A 108 -3.54 -8.79 -14.42
CA SER A 108 -3.97 -7.58 -13.69
C SER A 108 -2.81 -6.97 -12.92
N ALA A 109 -2.44 -5.74 -13.26
CA ALA A 109 -1.38 -5.03 -12.54
C ALA A 109 -1.75 -4.75 -11.07
N ILE A 110 -2.99 -4.34 -10.78
CA ILE A 110 -3.42 -4.09 -9.41
C ILE A 110 -3.42 -5.37 -8.56
N GLN A 111 -3.84 -6.49 -9.14
CA GLN A 111 -3.77 -7.78 -8.44
C GLN A 111 -2.32 -8.15 -8.15
N LYS A 112 -1.42 -7.98 -9.14
CA LYS A 112 0.01 -8.25 -8.95
C LYS A 112 0.60 -7.40 -7.83
N VAL A 113 0.35 -6.10 -7.82
CA VAL A 113 0.83 -5.21 -6.75
C VAL A 113 0.24 -5.57 -5.38
N PHE A 114 -1.04 -5.94 -5.30
CA PHE A 114 -1.64 -6.37 -4.02
C PHE A 114 -0.99 -7.66 -3.49
N GLN A 115 -0.71 -8.62 -4.37
CA GLN A 115 0.00 -9.84 -4.01
C GLN A 115 1.42 -9.54 -3.49
N GLU A 116 2.14 -8.62 -4.15
CA GLU A 116 3.47 -8.19 -3.68
C GLU A 116 3.39 -7.49 -2.31
N LEU A 117 2.41 -6.61 -2.09
CA LEU A 117 2.21 -5.95 -0.79
C LEU A 117 1.92 -6.94 0.34
N TYR A 118 1.13 -7.97 0.07
CA TYR A 118 0.86 -9.05 1.02
C TYR A 118 2.12 -9.89 1.28
N GLN A 119 2.80 -10.35 0.22
CA GLN A 119 4.00 -11.20 0.32
C GLN A 119 5.17 -10.54 1.04
N ASN A 120 5.27 -9.21 0.97
CA ASN A 120 6.33 -8.44 1.62
C ASN A 120 5.89 -7.86 2.99
N ASP A 121 4.80 -8.36 3.58
CA ASP A 121 4.28 -7.94 4.89
C ASP A 121 3.99 -6.43 5.02
N VAL A 122 3.73 -5.74 3.89
CA VAL A 122 3.43 -4.31 3.90
C VAL A 122 1.97 -4.06 4.28
N VAL A 123 1.08 -4.96 3.86
CA VAL A 123 -0.36 -4.90 4.14
C VAL A 123 -0.83 -6.28 4.55
N GLU A 124 -1.45 -6.36 5.72
CA GLU A 124 -2.01 -7.60 6.27
C GLU A 124 -3.32 -7.99 5.58
N GLU A 125 -3.66 -9.27 5.69
CA GLU A 125 -4.89 -9.85 5.15
C GLU A 125 -6.15 -9.08 5.58
N ASP A 126 -6.30 -8.85 6.88
CA ASP A 126 -7.44 -8.14 7.48
C ASP A 126 -7.67 -6.78 6.83
N THR A 127 -6.60 -6.08 6.44
CA THR A 127 -6.70 -4.79 5.77
C THR A 127 -7.25 -4.94 4.35
N PHE A 128 -6.89 -5.99 3.60
CA PHE A 128 -7.46 -6.26 2.28
C PHE A 128 -8.93 -6.66 2.35
N LEU A 129 -9.30 -7.50 3.32
CA LEU A 129 -10.69 -7.91 3.57
C LEU A 129 -11.53 -6.71 4.03
N GLN A 130 -11.02 -5.90 4.97
CA GLN A 130 -11.66 -4.66 5.36
C GLN A 130 -11.84 -3.71 4.16
N TRP A 131 -10.79 -3.53 3.35
CA TRP A 131 -10.88 -2.74 2.13
C TRP A 131 -12.01 -3.26 1.24
N LYS A 132 -12.10 -4.58 0.98
CA LYS A 132 -13.13 -5.22 0.15
C LYS A 132 -14.55 -4.86 0.63
N GLU A 133 -14.79 -4.92 1.94
CA GLU A 133 -16.09 -4.67 2.57
C GLU A 133 -16.51 -3.20 2.62
N ILE A 134 -15.57 -2.26 2.43
CA ILE A 134 -15.90 -0.82 2.34
C ILE A 134 -16.65 -0.54 1.03
N ILE A 135 -17.98 -0.59 1.12
CA ILE A 135 -18.92 -0.27 0.04
C ILE A 135 -19.47 1.14 0.27
N GLY A 136 -19.31 2.02 -0.73
CA GLY A 136 -20.07 3.27 -0.80
C GLY A 136 -19.41 4.53 -0.24
N ASP A 137 -18.09 4.57 -0.07
CA ASP A 137 -17.38 5.72 0.52
C ASP A 137 -17.16 6.89 -0.46
N GLY A 138 -18.19 7.26 -1.23
CA GLY A 138 -18.24 8.46 -2.08
C GLY A 138 -16.97 8.75 -2.91
N ASP A 139 -16.54 10.01 -2.95
CA ASP A 139 -15.35 10.50 -3.67
C ASP A 139 -14.01 9.93 -3.16
N LYS A 140 -13.98 9.15 -2.07
CA LYS A 140 -12.72 8.66 -1.47
C LYS A 140 -12.11 7.45 -2.17
N ALA A 141 -12.90 6.67 -2.91
CA ALA A 141 -12.41 5.44 -3.54
C ALA A 141 -12.77 5.34 -5.04
N PRO A 142 -12.35 6.30 -5.89
CA PRO A 142 -12.59 6.21 -7.32
C PRO A 142 -11.95 4.95 -7.91
N GLY A 143 -12.70 4.25 -8.78
CA GLY A 143 -12.24 3.02 -9.42
C GLY A 143 -12.40 1.74 -8.60
N LYS A 144 -12.87 1.80 -7.34
CA LYS A 144 -13.04 0.65 -6.44
C LYS A 144 -13.75 -0.55 -7.08
N GLY A 145 -14.89 -0.34 -7.76
CA GLY A 145 -15.61 -1.43 -8.41
C GLY A 145 -14.80 -2.14 -9.51
N ARG A 146 -13.98 -1.40 -10.28
CA ARG A 146 -13.09 -2.00 -11.29
C ARG A 146 -11.90 -2.70 -10.64
N ALA A 147 -11.37 -2.14 -9.56
CA ALA A 147 -10.33 -2.77 -8.76
C ALA A 147 -10.81 -4.13 -8.24
N LEU A 148 -11.98 -4.18 -7.59
CA LEU A 148 -12.58 -5.41 -7.06
C LEU A 148 -12.73 -6.51 -8.12
N ILE A 149 -13.22 -6.16 -9.32
CA ILE A 149 -13.31 -7.11 -10.44
C ILE A 149 -11.93 -7.69 -10.82
N GLN A 150 -10.88 -6.87 -10.76
CA GLN A 150 -9.54 -7.32 -11.14
C GLN A 150 -8.83 -8.11 -10.05
N VAL A 151 -9.06 -7.80 -8.77
CA VAL A 151 -8.42 -8.50 -7.64
C VAL A 151 -9.26 -9.66 -7.08
N THR A 152 -10.38 -10.00 -7.73
CA THR A 152 -11.32 -11.02 -7.23
C THR A 152 -10.63 -12.35 -6.90
N ASN A 153 -9.70 -12.80 -7.75
CA ASN A 153 -8.99 -14.06 -7.53
C ASN A 153 -8.07 -14.00 -6.30
N PHE A 154 -7.42 -12.87 -6.05
CA PHE A 154 -6.59 -12.69 -4.87
C PHE A 154 -7.43 -12.63 -3.59
N MET A 155 -8.56 -11.91 -3.63
CA MET A 155 -9.48 -11.85 -2.49
C MET A 155 -10.07 -13.21 -2.14
N LEU A 156 -10.47 -14.00 -3.15
CA LEU A 156 -10.95 -15.36 -2.94
C LEU A 156 -9.88 -16.26 -2.31
N TRP A 157 -8.63 -16.12 -2.75
CA TRP A 157 -7.52 -16.89 -2.20
C TRP A 157 -7.28 -16.57 -0.71
N LEU A 158 -7.26 -15.28 -0.32
CA LEU A 158 -7.17 -14.87 1.09
C LEU A 158 -8.29 -15.53 1.91
N GLU A 159 -9.54 -15.38 1.47
CA GLU A 159 -10.71 -15.94 2.16
C GLU A 159 -10.70 -17.47 2.29
N THR A 160 -9.97 -18.18 1.43
CA THR A 160 -9.87 -19.66 1.50
C THR A 160 -8.65 -20.15 2.25
N GLU A 161 -7.57 -19.36 2.36
CA GLU A 161 -6.41 -19.74 3.17
C GLU A 161 -6.74 -19.70 4.66
N ASP A 162 -7.59 -18.78 5.11
CA ASP A 162 -8.05 -18.70 6.51
C ASP A 162 -8.90 -19.92 6.93
N ASP A 163 -9.62 -20.56 5.99
CA ASP A 163 -10.48 -21.73 6.26
C ASP A 163 -9.70 -23.07 6.33
N ASP A 164 -8.48 -23.16 5.77
CA ASP A 164 -7.69 -24.41 5.73
C ASP A 164 -6.82 -24.64 7.00
N ASP A 165 -6.77 -23.69 7.93
CA ASP A 165 -6.03 -23.79 9.22
C ASP A 165 -6.89 -24.31 10.40
N GLU A 166 -8.19 -24.63 10.19
CA GLU A 166 -9.13 -25.08 11.24
C GLU A 166 -9.46 -26.60 11.24
N ASP A 167 -8.77 -27.47 10.48
CA ASP A 167 -9.17 -28.88 10.30
C ASP A 167 -8.09 -29.92 10.71
N ASP A 168 -7.58 -29.82 11.95
CA ASP A 168 -6.72 -30.84 12.59
C ASP A 168 -7.09 -31.05 14.08
N GLU A 169 -8.37 -31.23 14.39
CA GLU A 169 -8.81 -31.95 15.61
C GLU A 169 -9.29 -33.35 15.22
N ASP A 170 -8.32 -34.26 15.07
CA ASP A 170 -8.53 -35.69 14.91
C ASP A 170 -9.25 -36.25 16.16
N ASP A 171 -10.52 -36.60 15.97
CA ASP A 171 -11.33 -37.47 16.82
C ASP A 171 -10.65 -38.86 16.95
N GLU A 172 -9.89 -39.08 18.02
CA GLU A 172 -9.55 -40.43 18.51
C GLU A 172 -10.15 -40.65 19.92
N ASP A 173 -11.39 -41.17 19.99
CA ASP A 173 -11.87 -42.06 21.07
C ASP A 173 -13.09 -42.91 20.64
#